data_AF-A0A1V5G7V9-F1
#
_entry.id   AF-A0A1V5G7V9-F1
#
_cell.length_a   1.000
_cell.length_b   1.000
_cell.length_c   1.000
_cell.angle_alpha   90.00
_cell.angle_beta   90.00
_cell.angle_gamma   90.00
#
_symmetry.space_group_name_H-M   'P 1'
#
loop_
_entity.id
_entity.type
_entity.pdbx_description
1 polymer ?
#
loop_
_entity_poly.entity_id
_entity_poly.type
_entity_poly.pdbx_seq_one_letter_code
_entity_poly.pdbx_strand_id
1 'polypeptide(L)'
;MIFGVKKALEESGVDNKKIHFELFTTGAKIKKANSHISSDKKEVKSHITVKQDGVTFQFDLGFEGESILDAALKHGADLPFACKGGVCCTCKAKLIEGEVDMDVNYGLEQEEIEHGFILTCQSHPRTENVLIDFDVK
;
A
#
# COMPACT_ATOMS: atom_id res chain seq x y z
N MET A 1 -23.62 0.84 2.41
CA MET A 1 -24.42 2.06 2.11
C MET A 1 -23.84 2.80 0.91
N ILE A 2 -22.63 3.36 0.98
CA ILE A 2 -22.04 4.12 -0.15
C ILE A 2 -21.78 3.31 -1.43
N PHE A 3 -21.28 2.07 -1.31
CA PHE A 3 -21.08 1.18 -2.47
C PHE A 3 -22.38 0.83 -3.21
N GLY A 4 -23.51 0.82 -2.51
CA GLY A 4 -24.82 0.62 -3.12
C GLY A 4 -25.25 1.82 -3.96
N VAL A 5 -24.96 3.04 -3.49
CA VAL A 5 -25.22 4.28 -4.24
C VAL A 5 -24.32 4.37 -5.47
N LYS A 6 -23.02 4.08 -5.33
CA LYS A 6 -22.09 3.99 -6.47
C LYS A 6 -22.64 3.06 -7.55
N LYS A 7 -22.99 1.84 -7.15
CA LYS A 7 -23.52 0.83 -8.08
C LYS A 7 -24.80 1.30 -8.78
N ALA A 8 -25.73 1.91 -8.04
CA ALA A 8 -26.97 2.43 -8.62
C ALA A 8 -26.71 3.54 -9.65
N LEU A 9 -25.73 4.41 -9.42
CA LEU A 9 -25.33 5.46 -10.38
C LEU A 9 -24.70 4.86 -11.64
N GLU A 10 -23.83 3.85 -11.48
CA GLU A 10 -23.24 3.11 -12.60
C GLU A 10 -24.33 2.41 -13.44
N GLU A 11 -25.27 1.72 -12.80
CA GLU A 11 -26.41 1.07 -13.45
C GLU A 11 -27.35 2.07 -14.14
N SER A 12 -27.37 3.32 -13.69
CA SER A 12 -28.11 4.42 -14.32
C SER A 12 -27.35 5.08 -15.49
N GLY A 13 -26.17 4.57 -15.84
CA GLY A 13 -25.37 5.06 -16.97
C GLY A 13 -24.50 6.28 -16.67
N VAL A 14 -24.28 6.61 -15.39
CA VAL A 14 -23.32 7.65 -15.02
C VAL A 14 -21.91 7.12 -15.25
N ASP A 15 -21.10 7.87 -16.00
CA ASP A 15 -19.69 7.56 -16.21
C ASP A 15 -18.95 7.44 -14.87
N ASN A 16 -18.21 6.35 -14.68
CA ASN A 16 -17.45 6.07 -13.47
C ASN A 16 -16.47 7.21 -13.13
N LYS A 17 -15.91 7.88 -14.15
CA LYS A 17 -15.04 9.06 -13.97
C LYS A 17 -15.73 10.26 -13.31
N LYS A 18 -17.06 10.26 -13.20
CA LYS A 18 -17.85 11.32 -12.55
C LYS A 18 -18.38 10.91 -11.17
N ILE A 19 -18.13 9.69 -10.72
CA ILE A 19 -18.62 9.17 -9.44
C ILE A 19 -17.48 9.21 -8.43
N HIS A 20 -17.44 10.28 -7.63
CA HIS A 20 -16.46 10.44 -6.56
C HIS A 20 -17.12 10.20 -5.19
N PHE A 21 -16.41 9.53 -4.29
CA PHE A 21 -16.85 9.30 -2.92
C PHE A 21 -15.64 9.12 -2.00
N GLU A 22 -15.82 9.43 -0.73
CA GLU A 22 -14.79 9.29 0.30
C GLU A 22 -15.25 8.29 1.37
N LEU A 23 -14.32 7.45 1.84
CA LEU A 23 -14.58 6.48 2.89
C LEU A 23 -14.03 6.99 4.23
N PHE A 24 -14.94 7.32 5.15
CA PHE A 24 -14.59 7.72 6.53
C PHE A 24 -14.31 6.53 7.46
N THR A 25 -14.49 5.31 6.97
CA THR A 25 -14.18 4.09 7.71
C THR A 25 -13.38 3.15 6.83
N THR A 26 -12.38 2.50 7.42
CA THR A 26 -11.69 1.39 6.78
C THR A 26 -12.51 0.13 7.06
N GLY A 27 -12.79 -0.66 6.02
CA GLY A 27 -13.51 -1.91 6.21
C GLY A 27 -12.74 -2.81 7.19
N ALA A 28 -13.45 -3.45 8.12
CA ALA A 28 -12.87 -4.44 9.02
C ALA A 28 -12.46 -5.70 8.25
N LYS A 29 -11.37 -5.63 7.51
CA LYS A 29 -10.58 -6.81 7.16
C LYS A 29 -9.23 -6.67 7.83
N ILE A 30 -9.24 -6.97 9.12
CA ILE A 30 -8.06 -7.48 9.80
C ILE A 30 -7.77 -8.83 9.11
N LYS A 31 -6.95 -8.84 8.05
CA LYS A 31 -6.12 -10.03 7.84
C LYS A 31 -5.25 -10.05 9.09
N LYS A 32 -5.63 -10.87 10.07
CA LYS A 32 -4.76 -11.14 11.20
C LYS A 32 -3.44 -11.53 10.57
N ALA A 33 -2.39 -10.76 10.83
CA ALA A 33 -1.05 -11.30 10.80
C ALA A 33 -1.13 -12.56 11.66
N ASN A 34 -1.19 -13.73 11.03
CA ASN A 34 -1.01 -14.96 11.73
C ASN A 34 0.42 -14.86 12.26
N SER A 35 0.54 -14.52 13.54
CA SER A 35 1.75 -14.66 14.32
C SER A 35 2.06 -16.15 14.44
N HIS A 36 2.40 -16.78 13.33
CA HIS A 36 3.04 -18.06 13.30
C HIS A 36 4.53 -17.79 13.40
N ILE A 37 5.01 -17.71 14.65
CA ILE A 37 6.40 -17.98 14.98
C ILE A 37 6.66 -19.40 14.47
N SER A 38 7.24 -19.52 13.28
CA SER A 38 7.67 -20.79 12.70
C SER A 38 9.15 -20.66 12.43
N SER A 39 9.92 -21.24 13.34
CA SER A 39 11.36 -21.43 13.22
C SER A 39 11.73 -22.10 11.89
N ASP A 40 12.91 -21.72 11.36
CA ASP A 40 13.69 -22.50 10.40
C ASP A 40 13.10 -22.76 9.00
N LYS A 41 12.82 -21.70 8.26
CA LYS A 41 13.05 -21.71 6.80
C LYS A 41 14.00 -20.55 6.48
N LYS A 42 14.96 -20.76 5.58
CA LYS A 42 15.67 -19.64 4.93
C LYS A 42 14.62 -18.82 4.20
N GLU A 43 14.01 -17.86 4.89
CA GLU A 43 13.05 -16.94 4.30
C GLU A 43 13.81 -16.11 3.28
N VAL A 44 13.47 -16.31 2.00
CA VAL A 44 13.87 -15.36 0.96
C VAL A 44 13.21 -14.05 1.37
N LYS A 45 14.03 -13.03 1.64
CA LYS A 45 13.57 -11.68 1.98
C LYS A 45 13.76 -10.78 0.77
N SER A 46 12.88 -9.81 0.64
CA SER A 46 13.01 -8.70 -0.27
C SER A 46 13.83 -7.59 0.40
N HIS A 47 14.81 -7.06 -0.34
CA HIS A 47 15.57 -5.87 0.03
C HIS A 47 14.75 -4.64 -0.36
N ILE A 48 14.22 -3.95 0.66
CA ILE A 48 13.41 -2.76 0.49
C ILE A 48 14.30 -1.53 0.64
N THR A 49 14.24 -0.65 -0.35
CA THR A 49 14.84 0.69 -0.28
C THR A 49 13.73 1.73 -0.30
N VAL A 50 13.72 2.62 0.69
CA VAL A 50 12.74 3.70 0.82
C VAL A 50 13.45 5.05 0.76
N LYS A 51 12.99 5.93 -0.12
CA LYS A 51 13.43 7.33 -0.19
C LYS A 51 12.35 8.26 0.32
N GLN A 52 12.72 9.13 1.27
CA GLN A 52 11.86 10.13 1.88
C GLN A 52 12.72 11.33 2.29
N ASP A 53 12.34 12.52 1.85
CA ASP A 53 13.01 13.80 2.13
C ASP A 53 14.53 13.76 1.83
N GLY A 54 14.90 13.08 0.75
CA GLY A 54 16.30 12.87 0.34
C GLY A 54 17.09 11.87 1.21
N VAL A 55 16.48 11.28 2.24
CA VAL A 55 17.08 10.22 3.07
C VAL A 55 16.71 8.86 2.49
N THR A 56 17.67 7.93 2.45
CA THR A 56 17.46 6.56 2.00
C THR A 56 17.55 5.59 3.17
N PHE A 57 16.52 4.77 3.35
CA PHE A 57 16.45 3.71 4.34
C PHE A 57 16.41 2.35 3.64
N GLN A 58 17.12 1.37 4.21
CA GLN A 58 17.18 0.01 3.66
C GLN A 58 16.92 -1.01 4.75
N PHE A 59 16.09 -2.00 4.44
CA PHE A 59 15.77 -3.10 5.35
C PHE A 59 15.29 -4.32 4.58
N ASP A 60 15.33 -5.47 5.24
CA ASP A 60 14.86 -6.74 4.67
C ASP A 60 13.43 -7.03 5.14
N LEU A 61 12.54 -7.36 4.20
CA LEU A 61 11.15 -7.69 4.46
C LEU A 61 10.79 -9.03 3.85
N GLY A 62 10.08 -9.88 4.59
CA GLY A 62 9.53 -11.12 4.03
C GLY A 62 8.45 -10.84 2.96
N PHE A 63 8.28 -11.73 2.00
CA PHE A 63 7.21 -11.62 0.98
C PHE A 63 5.79 -11.75 1.55
N GLU A 64 5.68 -12.29 2.76
CA GLU A 64 4.43 -12.49 3.47
C GLU A 64 4.54 -11.85 4.85
N GLY A 65 3.41 -11.32 5.36
CA GLY A 65 3.33 -10.79 6.72
C GLY A 65 3.09 -9.29 6.76
N GLU A 66 4.13 -8.52 7.10
CA GLU A 66 4.02 -7.09 7.37
C GLU A 66 4.01 -6.25 6.10
N SER A 67 3.26 -5.15 6.12
CA SER A 67 3.30 -4.18 5.03
C SER A 67 4.66 -3.47 4.97
N ILE A 68 5.01 -2.95 3.79
CA ILE A 68 6.22 -2.16 3.59
C ILE A 68 6.28 -0.97 4.55
N LEU A 69 5.16 -0.27 4.78
CA LEU A 69 5.11 0.84 5.73
C LEU A 69 5.40 0.38 7.15
N ASP A 70 4.74 -0.69 7.62
CA ASP A 70 4.89 -1.13 9.01
C ASP A 70 6.32 -1.60 9.30
N ALA A 71 6.93 -2.32 8.35
CA ALA A 71 8.33 -2.71 8.44
C ALA A 71 9.26 -1.50 8.47
N ALA A 72 9.07 -0.52 7.58
CA ALA A 72 9.88 0.70 7.56
C ALA A 72 9.81 1.48 8.88
N LEU A 73 8.61 1.66 9.44
CA LEU A 73 8.40 2.31 10.73
C LEU A 73 9.10 1.56 11.88
N LYS A 74 9.06 0.22 11.88
CA LYS A 74 9.77 -0.60 12.88
C LYS A 74 11.29 -0.46 12.77
N HIS A 75 11.80 -0.26 11.56
CA HIS A 75 13.21 0.02 11.31
C HIS A 75 13.60 1.49 11.55
N GLY A 76 12.67 2.31 12.03
CA GLY A 76 12.92 3.70 12.45
C GLY A 76 12.82 4.73 11.33
N ALA A 77 12.26 4.37 10.16
CA ALA A 77 11.95 5.35 9.13
C ALA A 77 10.79 6.25 9.60
N ASP A 78 10.90 7.56 9.38
CA ASP A 78 9.84 8.52 9.65
C ASP A 78 9.04 8.77 8.36
N LEU A 79 8.01 7.96 8.13
CA LEU A 79 7.23 7.98 6.90
C LEU A 79 5.83 8.56 7.15
N PRO A 80 5.25 9.29 6.18
CA PRO A 80 3.92 9.85 6.31
C PRO A 80 2.85 8.75 6.27
N PHE A 81 2.01 8.66 7.31
CA PHE A 81 0.84 7.76 7.33
C PHE A 81 -0.32 8.32 8.18
N ALA A 82 -1.54 7.83 7.93
CA ALA A 82 -2.71 8.16 8.75
C ALA A 82 -3.64 6.96 8.97
N CYS A 83 -4.29 6.42 7.94
CA CYS A 83 -5.37 5.44 8.13
C CYS A 83 -4.92 3.97 8.21
N LYS A 84 -3.77 3.61 7.61
CA LYS A 84 -3.31 2.23 7.41
C LYS A 84 -4.37 1.24 6.87
N GLY A 85 -5.35 1.73 6.10
CA GLY A 85 -6.43 0.91 5.54
C GLY A 85 -6.78 1.26 4.11
N GLY A 86 -5.84 1.88 3.37
CA GLY A 86 -5.96 2.09 1.94
C GLY A 86 -6.92 3.21 1.49
N VAL A 87 -7.33 4.12 2.38
CA VAL A 87 -8.32 5.18 2.05
C VAL A 87 -7.74 6.60 1.97
N CYS A 88 -6.76 6.97 2.82
CA CYS A 88 -6.37 8.38 3.00
C CYS A 88 -5.26 8.88 2.07
N CYS A 89 -4.62 8.00 1.31
CA CYS A 89 -3.48 8.30 0.41
C CYS A 89 -2.24 8.96 1.04
N THR A 90 -2.20 9.17 2.36
CA THR A 90 -1.04 9.78 3.05
C THR A 90 0.26 8.98 2.86
N CYS A 91 0.16 7.65 2.78
CA CYS A 91 1.31 6.76 2.58
C CYS A 91 1.58 6.46 1.09
N LYS A 92 1.08 7.30 0.19
CA LYS A 92 1.30 7.17 -1.26
C LYS A 92 2.78 7.37 -1.56
N ALA A 93 3.35 6.44 -2.30
CA ALA A 93 4.72 6.52 -2.80
C ALA A 93 4.75 6.00 -4.24
N LYS A 94 5.80 6.33 -4.98
CA LYS A 94 6.05 5.79 -6.31
C LYS A 94 6.95 4.56 -6.23
N LEU A 95 6.54 3.48 -6.89
CA LEU A 95 7.37 2.31 -7.11
C LEU A 95 8.34 2.61 -8.27
N ILE A 96 9.63 2.60 -7.97
CA ILE A 96 10.72 2.87 -8.93
C ILE A 96 11.31 1.57 -9.47
N GLU A 97 11.38 0.54 -8.62
CA GLU A 97 11.92 -0.77 -8.98
C GLU A 97 11.15 -1.88 -8.24
N GLY A 98 10.98 -3.01 -8.92
CA GLY A 98 10.35 -4.21 -8.38
C GLY A 98 8.85 -4.26 -8.62
N GLU A 99 8.20 -5.21 -7.95
CA GLU A 99 6.75 -5.38 -7.97
C GLU A 99 6.22 -5.53 -6.55
N VAL A 100 5.01 -5.01 -6.32
CA VAL A 100 4.30 -5.12 -5.05
C VAL A 100 2.85 -5.50 -5.28
N ASP A 101 2.24 -6.11 -4.28
CA ASP A 101 0.82 -6.43 -4.26
C ASP A 101 0.12 -5.63 -3.17
N MET A 102 -1.02 -5.01 -3.48
CA MET A 102 -1.79 -4.18 -2.54
C MET A 102 -3.00 -4.95 -2.01
N ASP A 103 -3.09 -5.10 -0.68
CA ASP A 103 -4.22 -5.79 -0.03
C ASP A 103 -5.57 -5.14 -0.35
N VAL A 104 -5.63 -3.81 -0.26
CA VAL A 104 -6.78 -3.00 -0.68
C VAL A 104 -6.29 -1.69 -1.27
N ASN A 105 -7.04 -1.18 -2.24
CA ASN A 105 -6.90 0.18 -2.73
C ASN A 105 -8.29 0.82 -2.85
N TYR A 106 -8.54 1.84 -2.03
CA TYR A 106 -9.74 2.67 -2.10
C TYR A 106 -9.42 4.14 -2.39
N GLY A 107 -8.13 4.49 -2.46
CA GLY A 107 -7.69 5.87 -2.49
C GLY A 107 -7.02 6.29 -3.79
N LEU A 108 -6.28 5.39 -4.45
CA LEU A 108 -5.60 5.70 -5.72
C LEU A 108 -6.52 5.45 -6.91
N GLU A 109 -6.52 6.38 -7.84
CA GLU A 109 -7.16 6.21 -9.14
C GLU A 109 -6.38 5.23 -10.02
N GLN A 110 -7.05 4.66 -11.02
CA GLN A 110 -6.42 3.70 -11.93
C GLN A 110 -5.22 4.31 -12.68
N GLU A 111 -5.33 5.57 -13.08
CA GLU A 111 -4.25 6.31 -13.76
C GLU A 111 -3.02 6.49 -12.86
N GLU A 112 -3.22 6.67 -11.54
CA GLU A 112 -2.12 6.73 -10.57
C GLU A 112 -1.43 5.37 -10.41
N ILE A 113 -2.19 4.27 -10.36
CA ILE A 113 -1.62 2.92 -10.29
C ILE A 113 -0.78 2.62 -11.54
N GLU A 114 -1.29 2.98 -12.72
CA GLU A 114 -0.60 2.82 -14.00
C GLU A 114 0.69 3.65 -14.08
N HIS A 115 0.72 4.80 -13.39
CA HIS A 115 1.93 5.62 -13.24
C HIS A 115 2.90 5.09 -12.16
N GLY A 116 2.59 3.94 -11.54
CA GLY A 116 3.43 3.27 -10.57
C GLY A 116 3.25 3.76 -9.13
N PHE A 117 2.16 4.47 -8.81
CA PHE A 117 1.86 4.84 -7.43
C PHE A 117 1.25 3.69 -6.65
N ILE A 118 1.67 3.55 -5.39
CA ILE A 118 1.25 2.50 -4.48
C ILE A 118 0.91 3.07 -3.10
N LEU A 119 0.08 2.34 -2.34
CA LEU A 119 -0.19 2.63 -0.93
C LEU A 119 0.67 1.72 -0.07
N THR A 120 1.82 2.23 0.40
CA THR A 120 2.83 1.44 1.14
C THR A 120 2.28 0.74 2.40
N CYS A 121 1.20 1.26 3.00
CA CYS A 121 0.52 0.63 4.13
C CYS A 121 -0.27 -0.62 3.79
N GLN A 122 -0.54 -0.88 2.52
CA GLN A 122 -1.24 -2.07 2.02
C GLN A 122 -0.35 -2.90 1.09
N SER A 123 0.87 -2.43 0.80
CA SER A 123 1.78 -3.06 -0.16
C SER A 123 2.68 -4.11 0.49
N HIS A 124 2.81 -5.26 -0.19
CA HIS A 124 3.74 -6.34 0.12
C HIS A 124 4.67 -6.59 -1.07
N PRO A 125 5.98 -6.83 -0.86
CA PRO A 125 6.90 -7.05 -1.97
C PRO A 125 6.60 -8.37 -2.71
N ARG A 126 6.86 -8.40 -4.01
CA ARG A 126 6.78 -9.60 -4.88
C ARG A 126 8.09 -9.91 -5.59
N THR A 127 9.06 -9.00 -5.54
CA THR A 127 10.42 -9.17 -6.07
C THR A 127 11.48 -9.11 -4.97
N GLU A 128 12.68 -9.62 -5.24
CA GLU A 128 13.81 -9.61 -4.30
C GLU A 128 14.33 -8.19 -3.99
N ASN A 129 14.11 -7.24 -4.90
CA ASN A 129 14.44 -5.84 -4.68
C ASN A 129 13.20 -5.00 -4.95
N VAL A 130 12.93 -4.06 -4.05
CA VAL A 130 11.86 -3.07 -4.21
C VAL A 130 12.41 -1.70 -3.81
N LEU A 131 12.29 -0.73 -4.72
CA LEU A 131 12.64 0.66 -4.46
C LEU A 131 11.38 1.52 -4.54
N ILE A 132 11.11 2.25 -3.46
CA ILE A 132 10.00 3.19 -3.39
C ILE A 132 10.50 4.59 -3.05
N ASP A 133 9.82 5.58 -3.60
CA ASP A 133 10.15 6.99 -3.43
C ASP A 133 8.90 7.79 -3.07
N PHE A 134 8.91 8.39 -1.88
CA PHE A 134 7.84 9.24 -1.38
C PHE A 134 7.98 10.71 -1.82
N ASP A 135 9.12 11.11 -2.37
CA ASP A 135 9.38 12.49 -2.78
C ASP A 135 8.77 12.79 -4.16
N VAL A 136 8.41 11.75 -4.92
CA VAL A 136 7.79 11.87 -6.24
C VAL A 136 6.30 12.16 -6.10
N LYS A 137 5.86 13.27 -6.71
CA LYS A 137 4.46 13.73 -6.74
C LYS A 137 3.83 13.57 -8.11
#